data_AF-A0A5C4S6C6-F1
#
_entry.id   AF-A0A5C4S6C6-F1
#
_cell.length_a   1.000
_cell.length_b   1.000
_cell.length_c   1.000
_cell.angle_alpha   90.00
_cell.angle_beta   90.00
_cell.angle_gamma   90.00
#
_symmetry.space_group_name_H-M   'P 1'
#
loop_
_entity.id
_entity.type
_entity.pdbx_description
1 polymer ?
#
loop_
_entity_poly.entity_id
_entity_poly.type
_entity_poly.pdbx_seq_one_letter_code
_entity_poly.pdbx_strand_id
1 'polypeptide(L)'
;MQRALLLLIALFSFDAVKSNLEQYNLLRKANRQAQAGQYAPAVRQYRQLLDRYPAGLLRCEASFNLACAEYGMKHYRRSAELFATLPPGNAALSKTAGYNQGNALAMEAFRSRKGAGQEALLGRALAFYRRALLDNPQNADARINYEIVLRAMQRHQTPPPPAPAPQGGGSPEGNGQDGGGAVSRLILENARQEEARQMRKYFKPLPSKPSERNQPDW
;
A
#
# COMPACT_ATOMS: atom_id res chain seq x y z
N MET A 1 28.57 -49.38 -8.66
CA MET A 1 28.06 -48.30 -7.78
C MET A 1 28.07 -46.93 -8.46
N GLN A 2 29.16 -46.48 -9.09
CA GLN A 2 29.22 -45.18 -9.80
C GLN A 2 28.16 -44.96 -10.90
N ARG A 3 27.83 -45.99 -11.70
CA ARG A 3 26.81 -45.88 -12.78
C ARG A 3 25.37 -45.71 -12.25
N ALA A 4 25.04 -46.33 -11.11
CA ALA A 4 23.75 -46.13 -10.45
C ALA A 4 23.64 -44.74 -9.79
N LEU A 5 24.75 -44.22 -9.27
CA LEU A 5 24.83 -42.87 -8.71
C LEU A 5 24.66 -41.78 -9.79
N LEU A 6 25.26 -41.96 -10.98
CA LEU A 6 25.11 -41.02 -12.10
C LEU A 6 23.68 -41.00 -12.70
N LEU A 7 23.00 -42.15 -12.76
CA LEU A 7 21.60 -42.23 -13.18
C LEU A 7 20.63 -41.58 -12.18
N LEU A 8 20.89 -41.70 -10.87
CA LEU A 8 20.12 -41.00 -9.84
C LEU A 8 20.28 -39.48 -9.94
N ILE A 9 21.50 -38.97 -10.12
CA ILE A 9 21.76 -37.52 -10.31
C ILE A 9 21.04 -36.98 -11.55
N ALA A 10 20.98 -37.74 -12.65
CA ALA A 10 20.29 -37.35 -13.88
C ALA A 10 18.75 -37.35 -13.76
N LEU A 11 18.16 -38.26 -12.96
CA LEU A 11 16.71 -38.31 -12.74
C LEU A 11 16.23 -37.21 -11.79
N PHE A 12 16.96 -36.93 -10.71
CA PHE A 12 16.64 -35.83 -9.79
C PHE A 12 16.74 -34.44 -10.45
N SER A 13 17.62 -34.29 -11.45
CA SER A 13 17.76 -33.03 -12.19
C SER A 13 16.64 -32.82 -13.21
N PHE A 14 16.06 -33.87 -13.79
CA PHE A 14 14.94 -33.73 -14.74
C PHE A 14 13.63 -33.29 -14.07
N ASP A 15 13.29 -33.87 -12.91
CA ASP A 15 12.11 -33.47 -12.14
C ASP A 15 12.23 -32.03 -11.59
N ALA A 16 13.42 -31.65 -11.14
CA ALA A 16 13.71 -30.28 -10.73
C ALA A 16 13.53 -29.29 -11.89
N VAL A 17 14.09 -29.56 -13.07
CA VAL A 17 13.95 -28.70 -14.26
C VAL A 17 12.48 -28.58 -14.69
N LYS A 18 11.73 -29.69 -14.71
CA LYS A 18 10.31 -29.68 -15.06
C LYS A 18 9.48 -28.87 -14.06
N SER A 19 9.71 -29.05 -12.76
CA SER A 19 9.01 -28.29 -11.71
C SER A 19 9.34 -26.79 -11.76
N ASN A 20 10.57 -26.42 -12.08
CA ASN A 20 11.00 -25.02 -12.21
C ASN A 20 10.36 -24.36 -13.43
N LEU A 21 10.30 -25.06 -14.57
CA LEU A 21 9.61 -24.58 -15.76
C LEU A 21 8.11 -24.39 -15.52
N GLU A 22 7.48 -25.29 -14.75
CA GLU A 22 6.07 -25.16 -14.40
C GLU A 22 5.81 -23.95 -13.48
N GLN A 23 6.62 -23.79 -12.42
CA GLN A 23 6.58 -22.59 -11.56
C GLN A 23 6.71 -21.30 -12.38
N TYR A 24 7.70 -21.25 -13.27
CA TYR A 24 7.91 -20.10 -14.16
C TYR A 24 6.70 -19.81 -15.05
N ASN A 25 6.11 -20.85 -15.65
CA ASN A 25 4.94 -20.69 -16.52
C ASN A 25 3.72 -20.19 -15.76
N LEU A 26 3.46 -20.72 -14.55
CA LEU A 26 2.38 -20.26 -13.67
C LEU A 26 2.60 -18.79 -13.28
N LEU A 27 3.79 -18.43 -12.82
CA LEU A 27 4.13 -17.06 -12.43
C LEU A 27 3.98 -16.10 -13.61
N ARG A 28 4.55 -16.42 -14.77
CA ARG A 28 4.46 -15.58 -15.98
C ARG A 28 3.01 -15.36 -16.42
N LYS A 29 2.18 -16.41 -16.37
CA LYS A 29 0.75 -16.29 -16.70
C LYS A 29 0.03 -15.38 -15.71
N ALA A 30 0.25 -15.56 -14.41
CA ALA A 30 -0.33 -14.73 -13.36
C ALA A 30 0.09 -13.25 -13.51
N ASN A 31 1.38 -13.00 -13.77
CA ASN A 31 1.92 -11.66 -13.99
C ASN A 31 1.27 -10.97 -15.20
N ARG A 32 1.09 -11.68 -16.33
CA ARG A 32 0.38 -11.12 -17.50
C ARG A 32 -1.07 -10.76 -17.19
N GLN A 33 -1.77 -11.61 -16.43
CA GLN A 33 -3.15 -11.32 -16.01
C GLN A 33 -3.20 -10.10 -15.09
N ALA A 34 -2.30 -9.98 -14.12
CA ALA A 34 -2.21 -8.82 -13.23
C ALA A 34 -1.88 -7.54 -14.01
N GLN A 35 -0.94 -7.58 -14.95
CA GLN A 35 -0.59 -6.46 -15.84
C GLN A 35 -1.77 -6.02 -16.71
N ALA A 36 -2.61 -6.96 -17.15
CA ALA A 36 -3.85 -6.67 -17.87
C ALA A 36 -5.01 -6.20 -16.96
N GLY A 37 -4.77 -5.97 -15.67
CA GLY A 37 -5.80 -5.59 -14.69
C GLY A 37 -6.75 -6.72 -14.29
N GLN A 38 -6.51 -7.95 -14.78
CA GLN A 38 -7.30 -9.13 -14.47
C GLN A 38 -6.84 -9.73 -13.12
N TYR A 39 -7.08 -9.00 -12.03
CA TYR A 39 -6.54 -9.38 -10.72
C TYR A 39 -7.14 -10.68 -10.17
N ALA A 40 -8.45 -10.90 -10.33
CA ALA A 40 -9.10 -12.12 -9.85
C ALA A 40 -8.51 -13.42 -10.44
N PRO A 41 -8.32 -13.56 -11.77
CA PRO A 41 -7.64 -14.73 -12.32
C PRO A 41 -6.15 -14.77 -11.94
N ALA A 42 -5.45 -13.63 -11.85
CA ALA A 42 -4.06 -13.60 -11.40
C ALA A 42 -3.90 -14.17 -9.98
N VAL A 43 -4.75 -13.74 -9.03
CA VAL A 43 -4.80 -14.24 -7.65
C VAL A 43 -4.96 -15.76 -7.62
N ARG A 44 -5.84 -16.34 -8.46
CA ARG A 44 -6.00 -17.80 -8.55
C ARG A 44 -4.72 -18.50 -9.00
N GLN A 45 -4.02 -17.95 -10.01
CA GLN A 45 -2.78 -18.54 -10.50
C GLN A 45 -1.63 -18.42 -9.48
N TYR A 46 -1.52 -17.29 -8.76
CA TYR A 46 -0.51 -17.16 -7.69
C TYR A 46 -0.76 -18.14 -6.55
N ARG A 47 -2.00 -18.29 -6.09
CA ARG A 47 -2.35 -19.29 -5.06
C ARG A 47 -2.04 -20.70 -5.52
N GLN A 48 -2.43 -21.06 -6.76
CA GLN A 48 -2.09 -22.36 -7.34
C GLN A 48 -0.58 -22.63 -7.32
N LEU A 49 0.26 -21.63 -7.65
CA LEU A 49 1.71 -21.76 -7.58
C LEU A 49 2.17 -22.01 -6.14
N LEU A 50 1.69 -21.21 -5.19
CA LEU A 50 2.09 -21.31 -3.77
C LEU A 50 1.62 -22.62 -3.11
N ASP A 51 0.45 -23.11 -3.49
CA ASP A 51 -0.12 -24.37 -2.98
C ASP A 51 0.64 -25.58 -3.54
N ARG A 52 0.98 -25.56 -4.84
CA ARG A 52 1.70 -26.66 -5.49
C ARG A 52 3.19 -26.68 -5.15
N TYR A 53 3.77 -25.51 -4.89
CA TYR A 53 5.20 -25.33 -4.63
C TYR A 53 5.43 -24.53 -3.33
N PRO A 54 5.08 -25.08 -2.15
CA PRO A 54 5.17 -24.36 -0.87
C PRO A 54 6.62 -24.03 -0.47
N ALA A 55 7.61 -24.76 -1.00
CA ALA A 55 9.05 -24.49 -0.87
C ALA A 55 9.70 -24.11 -2.22
N GLY A 56 8.89 -23.65 -3.19
CA GLY A 56 9.35 -23.33 -4.54
C GLY A 56 10.27 -22.11 -4.61
N LEU A 57 11.13 -22.08 -5.64
CA LEU A 57 12.09 -21.00 -5.89
C LEU A 57 11.39 -19.64 -6.10
N LEU A 58 10.18 -19.66 -6.67
CA LEU A 58 9.41 -18.46 -6.98
C LEU A 58 8.41 -18.07 -5.89
N ARG A 59 8.45 -18.72 -4.71
CA ARG A 59 7.50 -18.51 -3.62
C ARG A 59 7.47 -17.06 -3.12
N CYS A 60 8.65 -16.43 -2.96
CA CYS A 60 8.75 -15.04 -2.51
C CYS A 60 8.13 -14.07 -3.54
N GLU A 61 8.48 -14.22 -4.82
CA GLU A 61 7.94 -13.39 -5.89
C GLU A 61 6.43 -13.58 -6.09
N ALA A 62 5.96 -14.83 -6.09
CA ALA A 62 4.53 -15.13 -6.19
C ALA A 62 3.74 -14.57 -5.00
N SER A 63 4.27 -14.65 -3.78
CA SER A 63 3.63 -14.09 -2.58
C SER A 63 3.56 -12.56 -2.63
N PHE A 64 4.64 -11.91 -3.10
CA PHE A 64 4.68 -10.46 -3.29
C PHE A 64 3.65 -10.01 -4.33
N ASN A 65 3.62 -10.67 -5.50
CA ASN A 65 2.71 -10.32 -6.57
C ASN A 65 1.24 -10.65 -6.23
N LEU A 66 0.99 -11.68 -5.43
CA LEU A 66 -0.33 -11.96 -4.86
C LEU A 66 -0.79 -10.79 -3.98
N ALA A 67 0.07 -10.28 -3.08
CA ALA A 67 -0.25 -9.13 -2.25
C ALA A 67 -0.57 -7.88 -3.10
N CYS A 68 0.17 -7.66 -4.19
CA CYS A 68 -0.11 -6.59 -5.16
C CYS A 68 -1.45 -6.78 -5.88
N ALA A 69 -1.79 -8.01 -6.30
CA ALA A 69 -3.06 -8.30 -6.96
C ALA A 69 -4.26 -8.14 -6.02
N GLU A 70 -4.13 -8.55 -4.76
CA GLU A 70 -5.15 -8.31 -3.72
C GLU A 70 -5.35 -6.81 -3.46
N TYR A 71 -4.27 -6.01 -3.50
CA TYR A 71 -4.38 -4.54 -3.47
C TYR A 71 -5.14 -4.01 -4.70
N GLY A 72 -4.85 -4.52 -5.89
CA GLY A 72 -5.57 -4.19 -7.14
C GLY A 72 -7.07 -4.49 -7.06
N MET A 73 -7.45 -5.55 -6.33
CA MET A 73 -8.84 -5.88 -5.99
C MET A 73 -9.41 -5.04 -4.84
N LYS A 74 -8.65 -4.09 -4.30
CA LYS A 74 -8.99 -3.28 -3.13
C LYS A 74 -9.18 -4.10 -1.86
N HIS A 75 -8.60 -5.29 -1.76
CA HIS A 75 -8.56 -6.07 -0.52
C HIS A 75 -7.39 -5.61 0.35
N TYR A 76 -7.40 -4.35 0.78
CA TYR A 76 -6.23 -3.69 1.35
C TYR A 76 -5.75 -4.33 2.65
N ARG A 77 -6.66 -4.67 3.57
CA ARG A 77 -6.31 -5.47 4.76
C ARG A 77 -5.55 -6.76 4.43
N ARG A 78 -6.09 -7.56 3.50
CA ARG A 78 -5.47 -8.84 3.08
C ARG A 78 -4.13 -8.61 2.41
N SER A 79 -4.02 -7.58 1.58
CA SER A 79 -2.76 -7.19 0.94
C SER A 79 -1.70 -6.84 1.99
N ALA A 80 -2.05 -6.05 3.01
CA ALA A 80 -1.14 -5.69 4.09
C ALA A 80 -0.67 -6.93 4.90
N GLU A 81 -1.56 -7.89 5.16
CA GLU A 81 -1.23 -9.15 5.82
C GLU A 81 -0.24 -9.98 4.98
N LEU A 82 -0.48 -10.10 3.67
CA LEU A 82 0.41 -10.85 2.77
C LEU A 82 1.80 -10.22 2.65
N PHE A 83 1.92 -8.89 2.61
CA PHE A 83 3.22 -8.23 2.63
C PHE A 83 3.95 -8.46 3.97
N ALA A 84 3.22 -8.48 5.09
CA ALA A 84 3.80 -8.71 6.41
C ALA A 84 4.38 -10.13 6.57
N THR A 85 3.76 -11.10 5.90
CA THR A 85 4.14 -12.53 5.97
C THR A 85 4.93 -12.98 4.74
N LEU A 86 5.59 -12.06 4.04
CA LEU A 86 6.36 -12.41 2.86
C LEU A 86 7.46 -13.42 3.24
N PRO A 87 7.56 -14.56 2.53
CA PRO A 87 8.58 -15.55 2.87
C PRO A 87 9.98 -15.00 2.53
N PRO A 88 11.03 -15.51 3.19
CA PRO A 88 12.41 -15.16 2.87
C PRO A 88 12.71 -15.36 1.38
N GLY A 89 13.53 -14.48 0.82
CA GLY A 89 13.86 -14.51 -0.60
C GLY A 89 14.55 -13.23 -1.03
N ASN A 90 14.08 -12.63 -2.12
CA ASN A 90 14.69 -11.45 -2.70
C ASN A 90 14.62 -10.25 -1.73
N ALA A 91 15.79 -9.77 -1.30
CA ALA A 91 15.89 -8.65 -0.37
C ALA A 91 15.30 -7.34 -0.92
N ALA A 92 15.39 -7.11 -2.23
CA ALA A 92 14.78 -5.93 -2.86
C ALA A 92 13.25 -6.01 -2.83
N LEU A 93 12.66 -7.20 -3.03
CA LEU A 93 11.22 -7.41 -2.85
C LEU A 93 10.80 -7.20 -1.40
N SER A 94 11.59 -7.67 -0.43
CA SER A 94 11.30 -7.49 0.99
C SER A 94 11.27 -6.00 1.39
N LYS A 95 12.23 -5.20 0.91
CA LYS A 95 12.22 -3.74 1.11
C LYS A 95 11.00 -3.09 0.47
N THR A 96 10.68 -3.48 -0.78
CA THR A 96 9.51 -2.97 -1.50
C THR A 96 8.20 -3.36 -0.81
N ALA A 97 8.14 -4.56 -0.22
CA ALA A 97 6.98 -5.07 0.51
C ALA A 97 6.65 -4.22 1.73
N GLY A 98 7.65 -3.74 2.47
CA GLY A 98 7.43 -2.81 3.59
C GLY A 98 6.74 -1.52 3.15
N TYR A 99 7.26 -0.88 2.08
CA TYR A 99 6.61 0.30 1.49
C TYR A 99 5.18 0.01 1.02
N ASN A 100 4.99 -1.12 0.33
CA ASN A 100 3.70 -1.54 -0.19
C ASN A 100 2.68 -1.92 0.91
N GLN A 101 3.16 -2.46 2.03
CA GLN A 101 2.37 -2.69 3.23
C GLN A 101 1.86 -1.37 3.80
N GLY A 102 2.72 -0.34 3.87
CA GLY A 102 2.32 1.02 4.23
C GLY A 102 1.20 1.56 3.34
N ASN A 103 1.31 1.37 2.02
CA ASN A 103 0.27 1.76 1.07
C ASN A 103 -1.06 1.02 1.32
N ALA A 104 -1.01 -0.28 1.54
CA ALA A 104 -2.20 -1.08 1.84
C ALA A 104 -2.87 -0.62 3.15
N LEU A 105 -2.09 -0.35 4.21
CA LEU A 105 -2.61 0.14 5.48
C LEU A 105 -3.26 1.52 5.36
N ALA A 106 -2.63 2.45 4.60
CA ALA A 106 -3.18 3.77 4.36
C ALA A 106 -4.53 3.69 3.61
N MET A 107 -4.62 2.85 2.58
CA MET A 107 -5.86 2.67 1.83
C MET A 107 -6.97 2.00 2.63
N GLU A 108 -6.62 1.03 3.49
CA GLU A 108 -7.56 0.45 4.46
C GLU A 108 -8.09 1.53 5.43
N ALA A 109 -7.20 2.38 5.94
CA ALA A 109 -7.56 3.49 6.81
C ALA A 109 -8.49 4.49 6.10
N PHE A 110 -8.23 4.80 4.83
CA PHE A 110 -9.04 5.73 4.04
C PHE A 110 -10.44 5.23 3.71
N ARG A 111 -10.67 3.92 3.76
CA ARG A 111 -11.99 3.29 3.57
C ARG A 111 -12.72 3.01 4.88
N SER A 112 -11.99 2.93 5.99
CA SER A 112 -12.55 2.67 7.30
C SER A 112 -13.38 3.86 7.80
N ARG A 113 -14.31 3.60 8.73
CA ARG A 113 -14.98 4.66 9.48
C ARG A 113 -13.95 5.42 10.33
N LYS A 114 -14.19 6.73 10.52
CA LYS A 114 -13.33 7.57 11.37
C LYS A 114 -13.33 7.04 12.81
N GLY A 115 -12.15 7.00 13.45
CA GLY A 115 -11.98 6.56 14.84
C GLY A 115 -10.60 5.94 15.11
N ALA A 116 -10.39 5.42 16.32
CA ALA A 116 -9.10 4.90 16.79
C ALA A 116 -8.48 3.84 15.86
N GLY A 117 -9.30 2.99 15.23
CA GLY A 117 -8.82 2.01 14.26
C GLY A 117 -8.21 2.64 13.00
N GLN A 118 -8.77 3.76 12.53
CA GLN A 118 -8.21 4.51 11.40
C GLN A 118 -6.87 5.12 11.76
N GLU A 119 -6.77 5.76 12.93
CA GLU A 119 -5.53 6.40 13.39
C GLU A 119 -4.39 5.38 13.56
N ALA A 120 -4.69 4.20 14.12
CA ALA A 120 -3.72 3.12 14.25
C ALA A 120 -3.18 2.66 12.88
N LEU A 121 -4.05 2.54 11.87
CA LEU A 121 -3.64 2.17 10.51
C LEU A 121 -2.79 3.26 9.84
N LEU A 122 -3.17 4.54 9.97
CA LEU A 122 -2.40 5.68 9.45
C LEU A 122 -1.02 5.77 10.13
N GLY A 123 -0.95 5.60 11.45
CA GLY A 123 0.31 5.60 12.20
C GLY A 123 1.26 4.49 11.75
N ARG A 124 0.73 3.28 11.52
CA ARG A 124 1.52 2.17 10.95
C ARG A 124 2.00 2.48 9.53
N ALA A 125 1.15 3.05 8.68
CA ALA A 125 1.55 3.47 7.33
C ALA A 125 2.69 4.50 7.35
N LEU A 126 2.62 5.50 8.24
CA LEU A 126 3.70 6.49 8.42
C LEU A 126 5.02 5.85 8.83
N ALA A 127 4.99 4.83 9.70
CA ALA A 127 6.20 4.11 10.09
C ALA A 127 6.89 3.44 8.89
N PHE A 128 6.11 2.81 7.99
CA PHE A 128 6.64 2.21 6.77
C PHE A 128 7.23 3.25 5.81
N TYR A 129 6.56 4.39 5.60
CA TYR A 129 7.10 5.45 4.75
C TYR A 129 8.35 6.09 5.33
N ARG A 130 8.38 6.31 6.64
CA ARG A 130 9.59 6.77 7.33
C ARG A 130 10.74 5.82 7.11
N ARG A 131 10.51 4.51 7.23
CA ARG A 131 11.56 3.51 6.95
C ARG A 131 12.03 3.57 5.49
N ALA A 132 11.10 3.65 4.54
CA ALA A 132 11.44 3.79 3.13
C ALA A 132 12.25 5.06 2.82
N LEU A 133 11.97 6.17 3.51
CA LEU A 133 12.71 7.43 3.37
C LEU A 133 14.08 7.41 4.07
N LEU A 134 14.22 6.67 5.18
CA LEU A 134 15.53 6.44 5.80
C LEU A 134 16.43 5.58 4.92
N ASP A 135 15.85 4.58 4.24
CA ASP A 135 16.59 3.71 3.31
C ASP A 135 16.90 4.42 1.97
N ASN A 136 15.98 5.26 1.46
CA ASN A 136 16.16 6.10 0.28
C ASN A 136 15.49 7.48 0.45
N PRO A 137 16.24 8.51 0.85
CA PRO A 137 15.72 9.86 1.06
C PRO A 137 15.14 10.53 -0.21
N GLN A 138 15.54 10.07 -1.39
CA GLN A 138 15.08 10.61 -2.68
C GLN A 138 13.80 9.91 -3.19
N ASN A 139 13.23 8.97 -2.43
CA ASN A 139 12.01 8.28 -2.81
C ASN A 139 10.80 9.24 -2.81
N ALA A 140 10.53 9.82 -3.98
CA ALA A 140 9.47 10.80 -4.17
C ALA A 140 8.08 10.23 -3.83
N ASP A 141 7.82 8.96 -4.16
CA ASP A 141 6.52 8.32 -3.91
C ASP A 141 6.31 8.14 -2.39
N ALA A 142 7.33 7.70 -1.64
CA ALA A 142 7.26 7.60 -0.19
C ALA A 142 7.09 8.96 0.48
N ARG A 143 7.74 10.01 -0.02
CA ARG A 143 7.57 11.37 0.49
C ARG A 143 6.15 11.90 0.29
N ILE A 144 5.60 11.71 -0.91
CA ILE A 144 4.23 12.13 -1.23
C ILE A 144 3.22 11.37 -0.35
N ASN A 145 3.34 10.04 -0.29
CA ASN A 145 2.41 9.22 0.49
C ASN A 145 2.53 9.48 2.00
N TYR A 146 3.74 9.75 2.52
CA TYR A 146 3.96 10.19 3.89
C TYR A 146 3.19 11.47 4.19
N GLU A 147 3.31 12.51 3.35
CA GLU A 147 2.65 13.79 3.55
C GLU A 147 1.12 13.65 3.53
N ILE A 148 0.59 12.87 2.58
CA ILE A 148 -0.85 12.61 2.48
C ILE A 148 -1.38 11.97 3.76
N VAL A 149 -0.69 10.93 4.26
CA VAL A 149 -1.11 10.22 5.48
C VAL A 149 -0.92 11.09 6.72
N LEU A 150 0.15 11.88 6.80
CA LEU A 150 0.42 12.79 7.90
C LEU A 150 -0.70 13.83 8.04
N ARG A 151 -1.07 14.48 6.93
CA ARG A 151 -2.17 15.45 6.90
C ARG A 151 -3.51 14.82 7.26
N ALA A 152 -3.77 13.60 6.79
CA ALA A 152 -4.97 12.88 7.16
C ALA A 152 -5.04 12.65 8.69
N MET A 153 -3.92 12.31 9.32
CA MET A 153 -3.84 12.07 10.77
C MET A 153 -3.96 13.35 11.59
N GLN A 154 -3.31 14.45 11.19
CA GLN A 154 -3.34 15.74 11.91
C GLN A 154 -4.74 16.37 11.96
N ARG A 155 -5.57 16.12 10.95
CA ARG A 155 -6.97 16.59 10.91
C ARG A 155 -7.86 15.96 11.97
N HIS A 156 -7.50 14.78 12.49
CA HIS A 156 -8.21 14.18 13.62
C HIS A 156 -7.83 14.82 14.96
N GLN A 157 -6.66 15.45 15.03
CA GLN A 157 -6.10 16.02 16.26
C GLN A 157 -6.36 17.52 16.42
N THR A 158 -6.77 18.22 15.35
CA THR A 158 -7.13 19.64 15.43
C THR A 158 -8.62 19.75 15.78
N PRO A 159 -8.99 20.08 17.03
CA PRO A 159 -10.38 20.40 17.35
C PRO A 159 -10.85 21.57 16.46
N PRO A 160 -12.15 21.67 16.17
CA PRO A 160 -12.68 22.87 15.54
C PRO A 160 -12.22 24.09 16.37
N PRO A 161 -11.88 25.22 15.73
CA PRO A 161 -11.46 26.41 16.45
C PRO A 161 -12.51 26.76 17.52
N PRO A 162 -12.09 27.20 18.72
CA PRO A 162 -13.02 27.56 19.79
C PRO A 162 -14.03 28.57 19.27
N ALA A 163 -15.29 28.44 19.72
CA ALA A 163 -16.32 29.41 19.39
C ALA A 163 -15.84 30.82 19.81
N PRO A 164 -16.13 31.88 19.02
CA PRO A 164 -15.88 33.24 19.46
C PRO A 164 -16.50 33.41 20.85
N ALA A 165 -15.76 33.98 21.80
CA ALA A 165 -16.30 34.29 23.12
C ALA A 165 -17.57 35.14 22.93
N PRO A 166 -18.66 34.87 23.68
CA PRO A 166 -19.85 35.70 23.59
C PRO A 166 -19.43 37.13 23.95
N GLN A 167 -19.50 38.03 22.98
CA GLN A 167 -19.33 39.46 23.22
C GLN A 167 -20.56 39.91 24.03
N GLY A 168 -20.43 39.83 25.34
CA GLY A 168 -21.40 40.38 26.27
C GLY A 168 -21.28 41.90 26.31
N GLY A 169 -22.35 42.58 25.90
CA GLY A 169 -22.75 43.85 26.50
C GLY A 169 -22.57 45.11 25.65
N GLY A 170 -23.42 45.27 24.63
CA GLY A 170 -23.65 46.58 23.99
C GLY A 170 -24.60 46.47 22.80
N SER A 171 -25.87 46.85 22.99
CA SER A 171 -26.86 47.08 21.93
C SER A 171 -27.25 48.58 21.96
N PRO A 172 -27.79 49.18 20.88
CA PRO A 172 -28.61 48.49 19.88
C PRO A 172 -28.48 48.95 18.40
N GLU A 173 -29.21 48.20 17.56
CA GLU A 173 -29.65 48.50 16.19
C GLU A 173 -28.70 48.22 15.01
N GLY A 174 -28.85 47.01 14.46
CA GLY A 174 -28.39 46.63 13.14
C GLY A 174 -28.82 45.21 12.83
N ASN A 175 -29.86 45.06 12.00
CA ASN A 175 -30.36 43.79 11.51
C ASN A 175 -29.27 43.12 10.63
N GLY A 176 -28.36 42.36 11.24
CA GLY A 176 -27.22 41.73 10.60
C GLY A 176 -26.96 40.38 11.23
N GLN A 177 -27.46 39.35 10.54
CA GLN A 177 -27.38 37.95 10.95
C GLN A 177 -25.95 37.53 11.33
N ASP A 178 -25.89 36.76 12.42
CA ASP A 178 -24.76 36.02 12.98
C ASP A 178 -24.20 34.92 12.03
N GLY A 179 -24.31 35.13 10.71
CA GLY A 179 -23.94 34.21 9.65
C GLY A 179 -22.44 34.13 9.40
N GLY A 180 -21.67 35.17 9.75
CA GLY A 180 -20.22 35.23 9.46
C GLY A 180 -19.42 34.09 10.10
N GLY A 181 -19.65 33.80 11.39
CA GLY A 181 -18.92 32.74 12.10
C GLY A 181 -19.35 31.32 11.70
N ALA A 182 -20.60 31.12 11.31
CA ALA A 182 -21.09 29.84 10.79
C ALA A 182 -20.58 29.58 9.37
N VAL A 183 -20.59 30.62 8.51
CA VAL A 183 -20.09 30.57 7.14
C VAL A 183 -18.58 30.34 7.11
N SER A 184 -17.79 31.05 7.93
CA SER A 184 -16.33 30.80 8.02
C SER A 184 -16.00 29.37 8.46
N ARG A 185 -16.75 28.80 9.41
CA ARG A 185 -16.59 27.39 9.82
C ARG A 185 -16.90 26.43 8.68
N LEU A 186 -18.00 26.65 7.97
CA LEU A 186 -18.41 25.83 6.84
C LEU A 186 -17.41 25.89 5.68
N ILE A 187 -16.89 27.08 5.36
CA ILE A 187 -15.87 27.27 4.33
C ILE A 187 -14.59 26.52 4.69
N LEU A 188 -14.13 26.63 5.94
CA LEU A 188 -12.91 25.95 6.40
C LEU A 188 -13.07 24.42 6.38
N GLU A 189 -14.23 23.90 6.80
CA GLU A 189 -14.52 22.47 6.76
C GLU A 189 -14.62 21.96 5.31
N ASN A 190 -15.29 22.69 4.42
CA ASN A 190 -15.37 22.36 2.99
C ASN A 190 -13.99 22.38 2.33
N ALA A 191 -13.17 23.40 2.61
CA ALA A 191 -11.80 23.48 2.10
C ALA A 191 -10.94 22.29 2.58
N ARG A 192 -11.09 21.89 3.85
CA ARG A 192 -10.43 20.69 4.38
C ARG A 192 -10.92 19.43 3.66
N GLN A 193 -12.22 19.23 3.52
CA GLN A 193 -12.76 18.05 2.84
C GLN A 193 -12.30 17.97 1.37
N GLU A 194 -12.27 19.11 0.68
CA GLU A 194 -11.82 19.22 -0.70
C GLU A 194 -10.32 18.93 -0.84
N GLU A 195 -9.47 19.50 0.01
CA GLU A 195 -8.05 19.17 0.06
C GLU A 195 -7.84 17.68 0.36
N ALA A 196 -8.67 17.04 1.20
CA ALA A 196 -8.61 15.57 1.43
C ALA A 196 -8.91 14.77 0.15
N ARG A 197 -9.97 15.17 -0.57
CA ARG A 197 -10.37 14.54 -1.82
C ARG A 197 -9.27 14.67 -2.86
N GLN A 198 -8.66 15.85 -2.95
CA GLN A 198 -7.56 16.13 -3.86
C GLN A 198 -6.30 15.34 -3.48
N MET A 199 -5.90 15.33 -2.21
CA MET A 199 -4.73 14.56 -1.75
C MET A 199 -4.88 13.05 -2.01
N ARG A 200 -6.08 12.48 -1.81
CA ARG A 200 -6.37 11.07 -2.13
C ARG A 200 -6.19 10.78 -3.63
N LYS A 201 -6.48 11.75 -4.51
CA LYS A 201 -6.25 11.61 -5.96
C LYS A 201 -4.76 11.49 -6.32
N TYR A 202 -3.88 12.09 -5.52
CA TYR A 202 -2.43 12.06 -5.74
C TYR A 202 -1.72 10.90 -5.04
N PHE A 203 -2.42 10.12 -4.21
CA PHE A 203 -1.87 8.94 -3.55
C PHE A 203 -1.32 7.94 -4.58
N LYS A 204 -0.04 7.59 -4.45
CA LYS A 204 0.65 6.77 -5.44
C LYS A 204 0.40 5.29 -5.20
N PRO A 205 -0.07 4.53 -6.22
CA PRO A 205 -0.31 3.09 -6.11
C PRO A 205 1.00 2.30 -5.99
N LEU A 206 0.89 1.00 -5.74
CA LEU A 206 2.04 0.11 -5.53
C LEU A 206 2.98 0.12 -6.75
N PRO A 207 4.29 0.35 -6.57
CA PRO A 207 5.27 -0.06 -7.56
C PRO A 207 5.26 -1.60 -7.65
N SER A 208 5.11 -2.13 -8.86
CA SER A 208 5.15 -3.56 -9.17
C SER A 208 6.56 -4.11 -9.36
N LYS A 209 7.56 -3.23 -9.38
CA LYS A 209 9.00 -3.53 -9.36
C LYS A 209 9.65 -2.75 -8.22
N PRO A 210 10.78 -3.21 -7.65
CA PRO A 210 11.61 -2.35 -6.81
C PRO A 210 11.85 -1.00 -7.50
N SER A 211 11.84 0.11 -6.78
CA SER A 211 11.94 1.44 -7.39
C SER A 211 13.23 1.56 -8.22
N GLU A 212 13.11 1.47 -9.54
CA GLU A 212 14.20 1.68 -10.51
C GLU A 212 14.49 3.18 -10.74
N ARG A 213 13.76 4.11 -10.11
CA ARG A 213 13.97 5.56 -10.25
C ARG A 213 15.23 6.02 -9.50
N ASN A 214 16.36 5.61 -10.03
CA ASN A 214 17.70 6.15 -9.88
C ASN A 214 18.49 5.84 -11.18
N GLN A 215 17.87 6.06 -12.34
CA GLN A 215 18.66 6.49 -13.48
C GLN A 215 18.43 7.99 -13.59
N PRO A 216 19.48 8.82 -13.50
CA PRO A 216 19.37 10.17 -14.02
C PRO A 216 18.92 10.06 -15.48
N ASP A 217 17.89 10.81 -15.87
CA ASP A 217 17.60 11.06 -17.28
C ASP A 217 18.64 12.06 -17.82
N TRP A 218 19.92 11.65 -17.82
CA TRP A 218 21.00 12.28 -18.58
C TRP A 218 21.92 11.21 -19.18
#